data_AF-A0A7Z0TP94-F1
#
_entry.id   AF-A0A7Z0TP94-F1
#
_cell.length_a   1.000
_cell.length_b   1.000
_cell.length_c   1.000
_cell.angle_alpha   90.00
_cell.angle_beta   90.00
_cell.angle_gamma   90.00
#
_symmetry.space_group_name_H-M   'P 1'
#
loop_
_entity.id
_entity.type
_entity.pdbx_description
1 polymer ?
#
loop_
_entity_poly.entity_id
_entity_poly.type
_entity_poly.pdbx_seq_one_letter_code
_entity_poly.pdbx_strand_id
1 'polypeptide(L)' 'MPWSTAFDDPVRVSHKRKLLTLQDAADYIMQLPEDAQHEVHWQTAIETLINAAETGGGWVMFARIAMLRAVNADGRSR' A
#
# COMPACT_ATOMS: atom_id res chain seq x y z
N MET A 1 -1.93 4.26 -17.62
CA MET A 1 -1.00 3.38 -16.89
C MET A 1 -1.75 2.81 -15.70
N PRO A 2 -1.88 1.49 -15.52
CA PRO A 2 -2.68 0.92 -14.41
C PRO A 2 -2.19 1.36 -13.01
N TRP A 3 -0.90 1.61 -12.85
CA TRP A 3 -0.31 2.12 -11.61
C TRP A 3 -0.73 3.56 -11.23
N SER A 4 -1.18 4.37 -12.19
CA SER A 4 -1.70 5.71 -11.91
C SER A 4 -3.17 5.68 -11.44
N THR A 5 -3.74 4.49 -11.23
CA THR A 5 -5.10 4.34 -10.68
C THR A 5 -5.15 4.93 -9.27
N ALA A 6 -6.10 5.83 -9.05
CA ALA A 6 -6.35 6.42 -7.74
C ALA A 6 -7.12 5.46 -6.84
N PHE A 7 -6.88 5.53 -5.54
CA PHE A 7 -7.79 4.95 -4.56
C PHE A 7 -9.05 5.83 -4.44
N ASP A 8 -10.21 5.20 -4.24
CA ASP A 8 -11.45 5.94 -3.92
C ASP A 8 -11.29 6.79 -2.66
N ASP A 9 -10.57 6.24 -1.67
CA ASP A 9 -10.16 6.92 -0.44
C ASP A 9 -8.63 6.82 -0.28
N PRO A 10 -7.90 7.93 -0.02
CA PRO A 10 -6.46 7.87 0.17
C PRO A 10 -6.02 6.98 1.33
N VAL A 11 -4.86 6.32 1.19
CA VAL A 11 -4.19 5.63 2.31
C VAL A 11 -3.46 6.68 3.14
N ARG A 12 -3.75 6.76 4.45
CA ARG A 12 -3.06 7.66 5.37
C ARG A 12 -1.91 6.92 6.06
N VAL A 13 -0.67 7.32 5.76
CA VAL A 13 0.54 6.72 6.37
C VAL A 13 1.08 7.56 7.53
N SER A 14 0.70 8.83 7.61
CA SER A 14 0.93 9.69 8.77
C SER A 14 -0.09 10.82 8.82
N HIS A 15 -0.03 11.67 9.86
CA HIS A 15 -0.89 12.85 9.96
C HIS A 15 -0.74 13.84 8.78
N LYS A 16 0.43 13.84 8.12
CA LYS A 16 0.77 14.77 7.03
C LYS A 16 0.87 14.10 5.66
N ARG A 17 1.02 12.78 5.59
CA ARG A 17 1.25 12.05 4.33
C ARG A 17 0.09 11.13 4.00
N LYS A 18 -0.42 11.28 2.78
CA LYS A 18 -1.45 10.44 2.18
C LYS A 18 -0.93 9.93 0.84
N LEU A 19 -1.29 8.70 0.48
CA LEU A 19 -0.97 8.06 -0.78
C LEU A 19 -2.26 8.04 -1.61
N LEU A 20 -2.21 8.61 -2.81
CA LEU A 20 -3.40 8.83 -3.64
C LEU A 20 -3.58 7.74 -4.69
N THR A 21 -2.47 7.17 -5.17
CA THR A 21 -2.46 6.19 -6.25
C THR A 21 -1.78 4.89 -5.86
N LEU A 22 -2.00 3.83 -6.66
CA LEU A 22 -1.26 2.57 -6.52
C LEU A 22 0.26 2.81 -6.61
N GLN A 23 0.69 3.72 -7.49
CA GLN A 23 2.09 4.11 -7.62
C GLN A 23 2.62 4.77 -6.34
N ASP A 24 1.89 5.73 -5.75
CA ASP A 24 2.31 6.36 -4.49
C ASP A 24 2.51 5.31 -3.38
N ALA A 25 1.67 4.28 -3.37
CA ALA A 25 1.77 3.18 -2.42
C ALA A 25 2.97 2.27 -2.68
N ALA A 26 3.22 1.90 -3.93
CA ALA A 26 4.42 1.16 -4.28
C ALA A 26 5.70 1.94 -3.92
N ASP A 27 5.76 3.22 -4.28
CA ASP A 27 6.89 4.11 -3.99
C ASP A 27 7.11 4.25 -2.48
N TYR A 28 6.03 4.29 -1.69
CA TYR A 28 6.14 4.30 -0.23
C TYR A 28 6.79 3.02 0.32
N ILE A 29 6.38 1.84 -0.16
CA ILE A 29 6.94 0.56 0.28
C ILE A 29 8.42 0.47 -0.10
N MET A 30 8.79 0.87 -1.32
CA MET A 30 10.18 0.86 -1.79
C MET A 30 11.11 1.77 -0.98
N GLN A 31 10.56 2.76 -0.28
CA GLN A 31 11.31 3.66 0.62
C GLN A 31 11.51 3.09 2.03
N LEU A 32 10.88 1.97 2.37
CA LEU A 32 11.06 1.32 3.67
C LEU A 32 12.43 0.61 3.74
N PRO A 33 12.98 0.40 4.95
CA PRO A 33 14.09 -0.52 5.17
C PRO A 33 13.80 -1.91 4.59
N GLU A 34 14.82 -2.60 4.07
CA GLU A 34 14.67 -3.91 3.39
C GLU A 34 14.09 -4.99 4.32
N ASP A 35 14.47 -4.99 5.58
CA ASP A 35 13.92 -5.88 6.61
C ASP A 35 12.41 -5.65 6.82
N ALA A 36 11.99 -4.38 6.90
CA ALA A 36 10.58 -4.02 6.98
C ALA A 36 9.82 -4.45 5.71
N GLN A 37 10.39 -4.24 4.51
CA GLN A 37 9.75 -4.66 3.25
C GLN A 37 9.44 -6.16 3.23
N HIS A 38 10.27 -6.99 3.84
CA HIS A 38 10.10 -8.44 3.92
C HIS A 38 9.13 -8.91 5.01
N GLU A 39 8.62 -8.02 5.86
CA GLU A 39 7.58 -8.39 6.83
C GLU A 39 6.28 -8.79 6.13
N VAL A 40 5.58 -9.77 6.70
CA VAL A 40 4.41 -10.43 6.09
C VAL A 40 3.34 -9.42 5.68
N HIS A 41 3.07 -8.40 6.51
CA HIS A 41 2.06 -7.40 6.20
C HIS A 41 2.43 -6.51 5.01
N TRP A 42 3.72 -6.20 4.82
CA TRP A 42 4.19 -5.46 3.65
C TRP A 42 4.17 -6.32 2.39
N GLN A 43 4.56 -7.59 2.48
CA GLN A 43 4.45 -8.53 1.35
C GLN A 43 2.99 -8.69 0.89
N THR A 44 2.05 -8.86 1.82
CA THR A 44 0.62 -8.87 1.47
C THR A 44 0.19 -7.57 0.79
N ALA A 45 0.64 -6.41 1.25
CA ALA A 45 0.33 -5.14 0.61
C ALA A 45 0.87 -5.07 -0.82
N ILE A 46 2.11 -5.52 -1.06
CA ILE A 46 2.73 -5.60 -2.40
C ILE A 46 1.91 -6.49 -3.34
N GLU A 47 1.60 -7.72 -2.92
CA GLU A 47 0.80 -8.66 -3.72
C GLU A 47 -0.56 -8.07 -4.10
N THR A 48 -1.21 -7.38 -3.17
CA THR A 48 -2.52 -6.79 -3.42
C THR A 48 -2.43 -5.58 -4.36
N LEU A 49 -1.35 -4.78 -4.28
CA LEU A 49 -1.08 -3.68 -5.21
C LEU A 49 -0.85 -4.19 -6.64
N ILE A 50 -0.11 -5.29 -6.80
CA ILE A 50 0.11 -5.94 -8.11
C ILE A 50 -1.22 -6.41 -8.68
N ASN A 51 -2.02 -7.16 -7.91
CA ASN A 51 -3.34 -7.61 -8.34
C ASN A 51 -4.25 -6.42 -8.73
N ALA A 52 -4.18 -5.31 -8.01
CA ALA A 52 -4.93 -4.10 -8.33
C ALA A 52 -4.47 -3.44 -9.63
N ALA A 53 -3.17 -3.41 -9.92
CA ALA A 53 -2.64 -2.89 -11.17
C ALA A 53 -2.99 -3.79 -12.37
N GLU A 54 -3.01 -5.11 -12.18
CA GLU A 54 -3.29 -6.06 -13.26
C GLU A 54 -4.80 -6.20 -13.54
N THR A 55 -5.62 -6.25 -12.50
CA THR A 55 -7.05 -6.57 -12.61
C THR A 55 -7.96 -5.34 -12.44
N GLY A 56 -7.55 -4.37 -11.63
CA GLY A 56 -8.39 -3.22 -11.26
C GLY A 56 -9.64 -3.60 -10.45
N GLY A 57 -10.64 -2.71 -10.46
CA GLY A 57 -11.93 -2.94 -9.79
C GLY A 57 -11.79 -3.16 -8.27
N GLY A 58 -12.44 -4.18 -7.73
CA GLY A 58 -12.46 -4.47 -6.29
C GLY A 58 -11.07 -4.67 -5.66
N TRP A 59 -10.07 -5.02 -6.47
CA TRP A 59 -8.69 -5.13 -6.01
C TRP A 59 -8.08 -3.81 -5.54
N VAL A 60 -8.53 -2.66 -6.07
CA VAL A 60 -8.07 -1.33 -5.61
C VAL A 60 -8.47 -1.11 -4.14
N MET A 61 -9.67 -1.54 -3.74
CA MET A 61 -10.11 -1.48 -2.35
C MET A 61 -9.32 -2.46 -1.47
N PHE A 62 -9.03 -3.68 -1.96
CA PHE A 62 -8.20 -4.63 -1.21
C PHE A 62 -6.79 -4.11 -1.01
N ALA A 63 -6.18 -3.51 -2.03
CA ALA A 63 -4.86 -2.90 -1.94
C ALA A 63 -4.83 -1.79 -0.89
N ARG A 64 -5.86 -0.94 -0.86
CA ARG A 64 -6.02 0.07 0.19
C ARG A 64 -6.08 -0.55 1.59
N ILE A 65 -6.88 -1.59 1.77
CA ILE A 65 -7.03 -2.26 3.08
C ILE A 65 -5.71 -2.90 3.52
N ALA A 66 -5.01 -3.57 2.61
CA ALA A 66 -3.71 -4.19 2.89
C ALA A 66 -2.69 -3.14 3.33
N MET A 67 -2.61 -2.00 2.63
CA MET A 67 -1.76 -0.87 3.01
C MET A 67 -2.08 -0.32 4.40
N LEU A 68 -3.36 -0.11 4.72
CA LEU A 68 -3.77 0.38 6.04
C LEU A 68 -3.42 -0.61 7.15
N ARG A 69 -3.51 -1.91 6.89
CA ARG A 69 -3.11 -2.96 7.85
C ARG A 69 -1.60 -2.96 8.07
N ALA A 70 -0.82 -2.85 7.00
CA ALA A 70 0.64 -2.80 7.07
C ALA A 70 1.15 -1.60 7.87
N VAL A 71 0.65 -0.39 7.59
CA VAL A 71 0.97 0.83 8.35
C VAL A 71 0.64 0.67 9.83
N ASN A 72 -0.52 0.08 10.15
CA ASN A 72 -0.94 -0.12 11.55
C ASN A 72 -0.16 -1.24 12.26
N ALA A 73 0.41 -2.20 11.53
CA ALA A 73 1.28 -3.23 12.10
C ALA A 73 2.64 -2.63 12.47
N ASP A 74 3.26 -1.88 11.55
CA ASP A 74 4.54 -1.18 11.78
C ASP A 74 4.47 -0.19 12.94
N GLY A 75 3.38 0.56 13.05
CA GLY A 75 3.19 1.52 14.14
C GLY A 75 3.04 0.86 15.53
N ARG A 76 2.83 -0.44 15.60
CA ARG A 76 2.78 -1.23 16.85
C ARG A 76 4.09 -1.94 17.17
N SER A 77 4.99 -2.10 16.19
CA SER A 77 6.32 -2.69 16.35
C SER A 77 7.37 -1.68 16.82
N ARG A 78 7.04 -0.39 16.91
CA ARG A 78 7.90 0.71 17.39
C ARG A 78 7.43 1.22 18.76
#